data_AF-A0A528UGV7-F1
#
_entry.id   AF-A0A528UGV7-F1
#
_cell.length_a   1.000
_cell.length_b   1.000
_cell.length_c   1.000
_cell.angle_alpha   90.00
_cell.angle_beta   90.00
_cell.angle_gamma   90.00
#
_symmetry.space_group_name_H-M   'P 1'
#
loop_
_entity.id
_entity.type
_entity.pdbx_description
1 polymer ?
#
loop_
_entity_poly.entity_id
_entity_poly.type
_entity_poly.pdbx_seq_one_letter_code
_entity_poly.pdbx_strand_id
1 'polypeptide(L)'
;VAAGFEQAVLALLPVYGAHYSIEETRMSALLSMMIAGNIAMQVPLGLLAERLTARLVRFICVSLTLLGCVLLPVLIETPLIWPCVFIWGAVSYGIYTMSIIELGERFTGSALVAGNAAFSLMWGVGGIAVPPLAGGAMDILGADGLPITLGAICLALAVTTVLRGRAV
;
A
#
# COMPACT_ATOMS: atom_id res chain seq x y z
N VAL A 1 1.72 -4.73 -6.20
CA VAL A 1 0.72 -3.97 -5.41
C VAL A 1 1.40 -2.91 -4.55
N ALA A 2 2.22 -3.27 -3.55
CA ALA A 2 2.89 -2.29 -2.66
C ALA A 2 3.58 -1.14 -3.41
N ALA A 3 4.49 -1.45 -4.35
CA ALA A 3 5.19 -0.43 -5.13
C ALA A 3 4.26 0.48 -5.94
N GLY A 4 3.32 -0.12 -6.69
CA GLY A 4 2.39 0.65 -7.52
C GLY A 4 1.44 1.50 -6.68
N PHE A 5 1.04 1.00 -5.51
CA PHE A 5 0.25 1.74 -4.55
C PHE A 5 1.02 2.96 -4.02
N GLU A 6 2.24 2.74 -3.51
CA GLU A 6 3.06 3.79 -2.93
C GLU A 6 3.38 4.87 -3.96
N GLN A 7 3.80 4.47 -5.17
CA GLN A 7 4.11 5.42 -6.24
C GLN A 7 2.88 6.19 -6.71
N ALA A 8 1.72 5.55 -6.82
CA ALA A 8 0.48 6.23 -7.19
C ALA A 8 0.04 7.22 -6.10
N VAL A 9 0.16 6.87 -4.81
CA VAL A 9 -0.17 7.80 -3.73
C VAL A 9 0.81 8.97 -3.69
N LEU A 10 2.12 8.73 -3.79
CA LEU A 10 3.11 9.81 -3.82
C LEU A 10 2.87 10.79 -4.98
N ALA A 11 2.51 10.27 -6.16
CA ALA A 11 2.27 11.10 -7.34
C ALA A 11 0.91 11.81 -7.34
N LEU A 12 -0.15 11.13 -6.88
CA LEU A 12 -1.53 11.55 -7.12
C LEU A 12 -2.28 12.00 -5.86
N LEU A 13 -1.78 11.76 -4.66
CA LEU A 13 -2.46 12.24 -3.45
C LEU A 13 -2.58 13.77 -3.43
N PRO A 14 -1.57 14.59 -3.80
CA PRO A 14 -1.74 16.03 -3.89
C PRO A 14 -2.80 16.44 -4.92
N VAL A 15 -2.83 15.76 -6.07
CA VAL A 15 -3.85 15.97 -7.12
C VAL A 15 -5.24 15.64 -6.58
N TYR A 16 -5.37 14.54 -5.85
CA TYR A 16 -6.61 14.16 -5.17
C TYR A 16 -7.07 15.24 -4.18
N GLY A 17 -6.17 15.81 -3.38
CA GLY A 17 -6.50 16.91 -2.47
C GLY A 17 -6.98 18.18 -3.17
N ALA A 18 -6.46 18.46 -4.37
CA ALA A 18 -6.88 19.62 -5.17
C ALA A 18 -8.36 19.55 -5.57
N HIS A 19 -8.93 18.35 -5.77
CA HIS A 19 -10.38 18.18 -6.02
C HIS A 19 -11.25 18.62 -4.84
N TYR A 20 -10.71 18.62 -3.62
CA TYR A 20 -11.38 19.08 -2.40
C TYR A 20 -10.98 20.51 -2.01
N SER A 21 -10.32 21.25 -2.91
CA SER A 21 -9.75 22.59 -2.63
C SER A 21 -8.81 22.61 -1.42
N ILE A 22 -8.14 21.49 -1.13
CA ILE A 22 -7.19 21.39 -0.02
C ILE A 22 -5.85 22.00 -0.44
N GLU A 23 -5.27 22.83 0.43
CA GLU A 23 -3.98 23.47 0.21
C GLU A 23 -2.84 22.44 0.00
N GLU A 24 -1.96 22.72 -0.96
CA GLU A 24 -0.79 21.88 -1.28
C GLU A 24 0.12 21.63 -0.07
N THR A 25 0.27 22.63 0.82
CA THR A 25 1.03 22.51 2.07
C THR A 25 0.44 21.42 2.98
N ARG A 26 -0.90 21.36 3.10
CA ARG A 26 -1.58 20.32 3.89
C ARG A 26 -1.41 18.95 3.25
N MET A 27 -1.50 18.85 1.93
CA MET A 27 -1.28 17.57 1.22
C MET A 27 0.15 17.06 1.36
N SER A 28 1.13 17.94 1.27
CA SER A 28 2.55 17.62 1.51
C SER A 28 2.80 17.15 2.94
N ALA A 29 2.13 17.76 3.92
CA ALA A 29 2.19 17.33 5.30
C ALA A 29 1.52 15.96 5.54
N LEU A 30 0.40 15.66 4.85
CA LEU A 30 -0.24 14.33 4.89
C LEU A 30 0.65 13.24 4.28
N LEU A 31 1.32 13.53 3.15
CA LEU A 31 2.32 12.63 2.57
C LEU A 31 3.48 12.40 3.55
N SER A 32 3.97 13.44 4.19
CA SER A 32 5.02 13.34 5.21
C SER A 32 4.58 12.46 6.39
N MET A 33 3.33 12.61 6.84
CA MET A 33 2.77 11.77 7.91
C MET A 33 2.64 10.30 7.48
N MET A 34 2.26 10.05 6.23
CA MET A 34 2.21 8.71 5.65
C MET A 34 3.61 8.07 5.63
N ILE A 35 4.63 8.80 5.18
CA ILE A 35 6.03 8.34 5.19
C ILE A 35 6.52 8.11 6.62
N ALA A 36 6.18 9.01 7.56
CA ALA A 36 6.52 8.84 8.96
C ALA A 36 5.90 7.56 9.54
N GLY A 37 4.64 7.27 9.20
CA GLY A 37 3.96 6.03 9.58
C GLY A 37 4.62 4.79 8.99
N ASN A 38 5.01 4.84 7.72
CA ASN A 38 5.81 3.80 7.08
C ASN A 38 7.07 3.51 7.90
N ILE A 39 7.92 4.52 8.13
CA ILE A 39 9.20 4.38 8.84
C ILE A 39 9.00 3.90 10.28
N ALA A 40 8.11 4.54 11.03
CA ALA A 40 7.92 4.27 12.46
C ALA A 40 7.40 2.85 12.73
N MET A 41 6.56 2.32 11.84
CA MET A 41 5.89 1.04 12.05
C MET A 41 6.61 -0.15 11.38
N GLN A 42 7.65 0.05 10.57
CA GLN A 42 8.36 -1.08 9.95
C GLN A 42 8.94 -2.06 10.99
N VAL A 43 9.63 -1.56 12.02
CA VAL A 43 10.19 -2.42 13.09
C VAL A 43 9.08 -3.09 13.90
N PRO A 44 8.05 -2.38 14.39
CA PRO A 44 6.90 -3.00 15.04
C PRO A 44 6.21 -4.10 14.20
N LEU A 45 6.01 -3.87 12.90
CA LEU A 45 5.41 -4.86 12.01
C LEU A 45 6.31 -6.09 11.81
N GLY A 46 7.62 -5.90 11.73
CA GLY A 46 8.60 -7.00 11.71
C GLY A 46 8.54 -7.85 12.98
N LEU A 47 8.59 -7.21 14.15
CA LEU A 47 8.46 -7.91 15.44
C LEU A 47 7.11 -8.61 15.61
N LEU A 48 6.04 -8.02 15.07
CA LEU A 48 4.72 -8.65 15.06
C LEU A 48 4.71 -9.90 14.18
N ALA A 49 5.44 -9.90 13.07
CA ALA A 49 5.59 -11.05 12.19
C ALA A 49 6.34 -12.21 12.86
N GLU A 50 7.35 -11.91 13.69
CA GLU A 50 8.07 -12.92 14.48
C GLU A 50 7.19 -13.57 15.55
N ARG A 51 6.29 -12.79 16.18
CA ARG A 51 5.35 -13.31 17.18
C ARG A 51 4.17 -14.06 16.56
N LEU A 52 3.78 -13.65 15.36
CA LEU A 52 2.71 -14.27 14.57
C LEU A 52 3.34 -15.02 13.39
N THR A 53 2.67 -15.00 12.23
CA THR A 53 3.25 -15.47 10.98
C THR A 53 3.28 -14.31 9.99
N ALA A 54 4.32 -14.21 9.17
CA ALA A 54 4.42 -13.19 8.13
C ALA A 54 3.18 -13.18 7.22
N ARG A 55 2.61 -14.35 6.94
CA ARG A 55 1.35 -14.52 6.19
C ARG A 55 0.16 -13.83 6.85
N LEU A 56 -0.04 -14.02 8.16
CA LEU A 56 -1.16 -13.42 8.89
C LEU A 56 -1.00 -11.90 8.96
N VAL A 57 0.21 -11.42 9.27
CA VAL A 57 0.49 -9.97 9.31
C VAL A 57 0.30 -9.35 7.94
N ARG A 58 0.75 -10.01 6.85
CA ARG A 58 0.49 -9.57 5.48
C ARG A 58 -0.99 -9.44 5.17
N PHE A 59 -1.81 -10.39 5.61
CA PHE A 59 -3.27 -10.34 5.41
C PHE A 59 -3.90 -9.16 6.16
N ILE A 60 -3.48 -8.90 7.40
CA ILE A 60 -3.91 -7.73 8.18
C ILE A 60 -3.50 -6.44 7.45
N CYS A 61 -2.25 -6.35 6.99
CA CYS A 61 -1.76 -5.20 6.24
C CYS A 61 -2.61 -4.93 4.99
N VAL A 62 -2.84 -5.95 4.15
CA VAL A 62 -3.68 -5.84 2.94
C VAL A 62 -5.09 -5.37 3.29
N SER A 63 -5.69 -5.92 4.34
CA SER A 63 -7.04 -5.57 4.78
C SER A 63 -7.14 -4.12 5.25
N LEU A 64 -6.16 -3.66 6.04
CA LEU A 64 -6.08 -2.28 6.51
C LEU A 64 -5.75 -1.29 5.39
N THR A 65 -4.92 -1.68 4.42
CA THR A 65 -4.67 -0.86 3.22
C THR A 65 -5.95 -0.67 2.42
N LEU A 66 -6.71 -1.75 2.19
CA LEU A 66 -8.00 -1.70 1.50
C LEU A 66 -9.01 -0.84 2.26
N LEU A 67 -9.09 -0.99 3.58
CA LEU A 67 -9.94 -0.15 4.43
C LEU A 67 -9.56 1.33 4.29
N GLY A 68 -8.26 1.65 4.30
CA GLY A 68 -7.80 3.02 4.09
C GLY A 68 -8.20 3.60 2.73
N CYS A 69 -8.24 2.80 1.66
CA CYS A 69 -8.76 3.25 0.36
C CYS A 69 -10.24 3.66 0.44
N VAL A 70 -11.07 2.89 1.18
CA VAL A 70 -12.50 3.18 1.35
C VAL A 70 -12.71 4.39 2.26
N LEU A 71 -11.87 4.53 3.29
CA LEU A 71 -11.97 5.64 4.26
C LEU A 71 -11.42 6.96 3.73
N LEU A 72 -10.51 6.94 2.75
CA LEU A 72 -9.88 8.14 2.19
C LEU A 72 -10.89 9.24 1.79
N PRO A 73 -11.91 9.00 0.96
CA PRO A 73 -12.89 10.03 0.58
C PRO A 73 -13.73 10.54 1.74
N VAL A 74 -13.97 9.71 2.76
CA VAL A 74 -14.77 10.09 3.93
C VAL A 74 -13.96 10.93 4.91
N LEU A 75 -12.66 10.63 5.05
CA LEU A 75 -11.83 11.22 6.09
C LEU A 75 -11.02 12.43 5.63
N ILE A 76 -10.78 12.62 4.33
CA ILE A 76 -9.80 13.59 3.79
C ILE A 76 -9.96 15.01 4.33
N GLU A 77 -11.20 15.49 4.50
CA GLU A 77 -11.48 16.83 5.02
C GLU A 77 -11.45 16.89 6.57
N THR A 78 -11.58 15.75 7.23
CA THR A 78 -11.67 15.62 8.70
C THR A 78 -10.29 15.54 9.38
N PRO A 79 -10.17 15.86 10.68
CA PRO A 79 -8.92 15.65 11.43
C PRO A 79 -8.50 14.18 11.56
N LEU A 80 -9.42 13.23 11.34
CA LEU A 80 -9.13 11.79 11.42
C LEU A 80 -8.27 11.29 10.24
N ILE A 81 -8.09 12.09 9.19
CA ILE A 81 -7.19 11.74 8.09
C ILE A 81 -5.75 11.51 8.56
N TRP A 82 -5.27 12.28 9.54
CA TRP A 82 -3.89 12.21 10.02
C TRP A 82 -3.50 10.84 10.59
N PRO A 83 -4.21 10.29 11.59
CA PRO A 83 -3.94 8.93 12.05
C PRO A 83 -4.26 7.89 10.97
N CYS A 84 -5.23 8.15 10.08
CA CYS A 84 -5.54 7.25 8.98
C CYS A 84 -4.36 7.10 8.02
N VAL A 85 -3.80 8.20 7.47
CA VAL A 85 -2.68 8.14 6.53
C VAL A 85 -1.40 7.64 7.16
N PHE A 86 -1.18 7.90 8.46
CA PHE A 86 -0.07 7.30 9.22
C PHE A 86 -0.15 5.77 9.21
N ILE A 87 -1.30 5.23 9.60
CA ILE A 87 -1.53 3.77 9.58
C ILE A 87 -1.47 3.25 8.14
N TRP A 88 -2.03 3.99 7.19
CA TRP A 88 -2.09 3.60 5.78
C TRP A 88 -0.69 3.48 5.16
N GLY A 89 0.23 4.39 5.50
CA GLY A 89 1.63 4.33 5.11
C GLY A 89 2.35 3.12 5.71
N ALA A 90 2.12 2.85 7.00
CA ALA A 90 2.65 1.66 7.68
C ALA A 90 2.23 0.36 7.01
N VAL A 91 0.92 0.18 6.84
CA VAL A 91 0.35 -1.10 6.41
C VAL A 91 0.52 -1.36 4.93
N SER A 92 0.49 -0.32 4.07
CA SER A 92 0.72 -0.48 2.62
C SER A 92 2.13 -1.00 2.31
N TYR A 93 3.16 -0.43 2.93
CA TYR A 93 4.54 -0.91 2.77
C TYR A 93 4.76 -2.22 3.52
N GLY A 94 4.09 -2.42 4.66
CA GLY A 94 4.12 -3.69 5.41
C GLY A 94 3.78 -4.91 4.55
N ILE A 95 2.94 -4.77 3.52
CA ILE A 95 2.65 -5.84 2.55
C ILE A 95 3.96 -6.35 1.90
N TYR A 96 4.83 -5.44 1.47
CA TYR A 96 6.10 -5.79 0.85
C TYR A 96 7.05 -6.44 1.86
N THR A 97 7.24 -5.82 3.02
CA THR A 97 8.10 -6.34 4.09
C THR A 97 7.73 -7.77 4.45
N MET A 98 6.44 -8.04 4.70
CA MET A 98 5.98 -9.40 5.04
C MET A 98 6.16 -10.39 3.88
N SER A 99 6.08 -9.94 2.64
CA SER A 99 6.29 -10.80 1.47
C SER A 99 7.76 -11.21 1.32
N ILE A 100 8.69 -10.31 1.64
CA ILE A 100 10.13 -10.61 1.66
C ILE A 100 10.48 -11.54 2.82
N ILE A 101 9.88 -11.35 3.99
CA ILE A 101 10.05 -12.27 5.13
C ILE A 101 9.56 -13.68 4.73
N GLU A 102 8.36 -13.81 4.17
CA GLU A 102 7.82 -15.11 3.72
C GLU A 102 8.68 -15.75 2.62
N LEU A 103 9.35 -14.94 1.77
CA LEU A 103 10.30 -15.45 0.79
C LEU A 103 11.56 -16.01 1.45
N GLY A 104 12.13 -15.29 2.42
CA GLY A 104 13.33 -15.70 3.18
C GLY A 104 13.10 -16.94 4.05
N GLU A 105 11.88 -17.13 4.56
CA GLU A 105 11.50 -18.35 5.29
C GLU A 105 11.42 -19.59 4.38
N ARG A 106 11.10 -19.41 3.09
CA ARG A 106 10.86 -20.52 2.14
C ARG A 106 12.06 -20.89 1.29
N PHE A 107 12.94 -19.94 1.01
CA PHE A 107 14.02 -20.12 0.05
C PHE A 107 15.35 -19.65 0.65
N THR A 108 16.43 -20.36 0.31
CA THR A 108 17.80 -20.03 0.70
C THR A 108 18.73 -20.06 -0.52
N GLY A 109 19.95 -19.55 -0.36
CA GLY A 109 20.97 -19.57 -1.41
C GLY A 109 20.55 -18.85 -2.70
N SER A 110 20.84 -19.46 -3.85
CA SER A 110 20.57 -18.87 -5.17
C SER A 110 19.08 -18.62 -5.44
N ALA A 111 18.19 -19.46 -4.90
CA ALA A 111 16.75 -19.30 -5.05
C ALA A 111 16.24 -18.03 -4.35
N LEU A 112 16.81 -17.71 -3.18
CA LEU A 112 16.48 -16.47 -2.45
C LEU A 112 16.95 -15.23 -3.22
N VAL A 113 18.13 -15.28 -3.83
CA VAL A 113 18.65 -14.17 -4.66
C VAL A 113 17.75 -13.95 -5.88
N ALA A 114 17.38 -15.02 -6.58
CA ALA A 114 16.47 -14.95 -7.73
C ALA A 114 15.08 -14.42 -7.32
N GLY A 115 14.56 -14.85 -6.17
CA GLY A 115 13.31 -14.35 -5.62
C GLY A 115 13.35 -12.84 -5.34
N ASN A 116 14.40 -12.34 -4.69
CA ASN A 116 14.58 -10.90 -4.46
C ASN A 116 14.67 -10.11 -5.77
N ALA A 117 15.37 -10.63 -6.78
CA ALA A 117 15.43 -10.00 -8.10
C ALA A 117 14.04 -9.92 -8.76
N ALA A 118 13.22 -10.99 -8.65
CA ALA A 118 11.85 -10.99 -9.14
C ALA A 118 10.97 -9.96 -8.39
N PHE A 119 11.12 -9.84 -7.07
CA PHE A 119 10.43 -8.81 -6.28
C PHE A 119 10.82 -7.40 -6.73
N SER A 120 12.11 -7.12 -6.94
CA SER A 120 12.60 -5.83 -7.43
C SER A 120 12.08 -5.51 -8.84
N LEU A 121 12.03 -6.50 -9.74
CA LEU A 121 11.44 -6.30 -11.06
C LEU A 121 9.95 -5.96 -10.95
N MET A 122 9.19 -6.71 -10.15
CA MET A 122 7.76 -6.45 -9.93
C MET A 122 7.50 -5.12 -9.22
N TRP A 123 8.44 -4.65 -8.41
CA TRP A 123 8.41 -3.31 -7.84
C TRP A 123 8.44 -2.26 -8.95
N GLY A 124 9.40 -2.37 -9.88
CA GLY A 124 9.51 -1.49 -11.04
C GLY A 124 8.25 -1.52 -11.92
N VAL A 125 7.76 -2.71 -12.26
CA VAL A 125 6.53 -2.86 -13.07
C VAL A 125 5.34 -2.19 -12.39
N GLY A 126 5.15 -2.43 -11.09
CA GLY A 126 4.06 -1.82 -10.33
C GLY A 126 4.18 -0.29 -10.27
N GLY A 127 5.39 0.21 -10.00
CA GLY A 127 5.66 1.64 -9.91
C GLY A 127 5.47 2.39 -11.23
N ILE A 128 5.68 1.73 -12.37
CA ILE A 128 5.47 2.33 -13.70
C ILE A 128 4.00 2.23 -14.13
N ALA A 129 3.35 1.08 -13.91
CA ALA A 129 2.03 0.81 -14.47
C ALA A 129 0.90 1.48 -13.68
N VAL A 130 0.96 1.50 -12.34
CA VAL A 130 -0.17 1.92 -11.52
C VAL A 130 -0.43 3.42 -11.52
N PRO A 131 0.58 4.32 -11.44
CA PRO A 131 0.30 5.77 -11.44
C PRO A 131 -0.43 6.26 -12.69
N PRO A 132 -0.05 5.89 -13.93
CA PRO A 132 -0.82 6.26 -15.12
C PRO A 132 -2.25 5.68 -15.13
N LEU A 133 -2.43 4.44 -14.65
CA LEU A 133 -3.75 3.83 -14.55
C LEU A 133 -4.65 4.57 -13.55
N ALA A 134 -4.10 4.94 -12.39
CA ALA A 134 -4.81 5.69 -11.37
C ALA A 134 -5.10 7.13 -11.83
N GLY A 135 -4.16 7.78 -12.50
CA GLY A 135 -4.36 9.11 -13.10
C GLY A 135 -5.45 9.09 -14.17
N GLY A 136 -5.41 8.14 -15.10
CA GLY A 136 -6.47 7.97 -16.10
C GLY A 136 -7.83 7.62 -15.49
N ALA A 137 -7.86 6.86 -14.39
CA ALA A 137 -9.10 6.65 -13.65
C ALA A 137 -9.62 7.94 -13.01
N MET A 138 -8.74 8.81 -12.51
CA MET A 138 -9.12 10.12 -12.00
C MET A 138 -9.65 11.07 -13.07
N ASP A 139 -9.12 11.00 -14.29
CA ASP A 139 -9.61 11.78 -15.43
C ASP A 139 -11.07 11.41 -15.78
N ILE A 140 -11.46 10.15 -15.60
CA ILE A 140 -12.79 9.63 -15.97
C ILE A 140 -13.78 9.72 -14.80
N LEU A 141 -13.35 9.38 -13.58
CA LEU A 141 -14.21 9.21 -12.40
C LEU A 141 -14.07 10.38 -11.41
N GLY A 142 -13.20 11.36 -11.68
CA GLY A 142 -12.86 12.41 -10.73
C GLY A 142 -12.00 11.89 -9.57
N ALA A 143 -12.09 12.56 -8.41
CA ALA A 143 -11.27 12.23 -7.23
C ALA A 143 -11.35 10.75 -6.84
N ASP A 144 -12.52 10.13 -6.94
CA ASP A 144 -12.76 8.74 -6.57
C ASP A 144 -11.94 7.73 -7.40
N GLY A 145 -11.44 8.13 -8.58
CA GLY A 145 -10.60 7.28 -9.42
C GLY A 145 -9.35 6.76 -8.70
N LEU A 146 -8.74 7.56 -7.82
CA LEU A 146 -7.58 7.16 -7.02
C LEU A 146 -7.92 6.04 -6.01
N PRO A 147 -8.82 6.24 -5.02
CA PRO A 147 -9.14 5.21 -4.05
C PRO A 147 -9.73 3.96 -4.70
N ILE A 148 -10.48 4.07 -5.80
CA ILE A 148 -11.01 2.92 -6.54
C ILE A 148 -9.87 2.10 -7.15
N THR A 149 -8.92 2.73 -7.84
CA THR A 149 -7.80 2.02 -8.49
C THR A 149 -6.91 1.32 -7.45
N LEU A 150 -6.55 2.04 -6.38
CA LEU A 150 -5.76 1.50 -5.28
C LEU A 150 -6.49 0.37 -4.56
N GLY A 151 -7.78 0.55 -4.29
CA GLY A 151 -8.64 -0.46 -3.69
C GLY A 151 -8.73 -1.71 -4.55
N ALA A 152 -8.88 -1.56 -5.87
CA ALA A 152 -8.98 -2.69 -6.80
C ALA A 152 -7.71 -3.55 -6.82
N ILE A 153 -6.52 -2.94 -6.87
CA ILE A 153 -5.26 -3.71 -6.84
C ILE A 153 -5.03 -4.39 -5.48
N CYS A 154 -5.41 -3.75 -4.38
CA CYS A 154 -5.35 -4.33 -3.04
C CYS A 154 -6.35 -5.48 -2.88
N LEU A 155 -7.56 -5.32 -3.41
CA LEU A 155 -8.59 -6.35 -3.41
C LEU A 155 -8.15 -7.58 -4.23
N ALA A 156 -7.55 -7.36 -5.40
CA ALA A 156 -6.97 -8.45 -6.20
C ALA A 156 -5.90 -9.23 -5.41
N LEU A 157 -5.05 -8.55 -4.65
CA LEU A 157 -4.08 -9.20 -3.77
C LEU A 157 -4.74 -9.94 -2.59
N ALA A 158 -5.78 -9.37 -1.99
CA ALA A 158 -6.52 -10.00 -0.91
C ALA A 158 -7.18 -11.31 -1.40
N VAL A 159 -7.89 -11.26 -2.53
CA VAL A 159 -8.56 -12.41 -3.14
C VAL A 159 -7.55 -13.49 -3.50
N THR A 160 -6.45 -13.15 -4.19
CA THR A 160 -5.41 -14.13 -4.54
C THR A 160 -4.75 -14.76 -3.31
N THR A 161 -4.60 -13.99 -2.23
CA THR A 161 -4.09 -14.51 -0.94
C THR A 161 -5.05 -15.52 -0.32
N VAL A 162 -6.35 -15.22 -0.29
CA VAL A 162 -7.36 -16.12 0.28
C VAL A 162 -7.53 -17.39 -0.57
N LEU A 163 -7.59 -17.24 -1.90
CA LEU A 163 -7.75 -18.38 -2.81
C LEU A 163 -6.56 -19.34 -2.73
N ARG A 164 -5.33 -18.81 -2.66
CA ARG A 164 -4.12 -19.63 -2.47
C ARG A 164 -3.99 -20.21 -1.07
N GLY A 165 -4.57 -19.55 -0.06
CA GLY A 165 -4.64 -20.08 1.31
C GLY A 165 -5.61 -21.24 1.48
N ARG A 166 -6.57 -21.42 0.58
CA ARG A 166 -7.53 -22.54 0.55
C ARG A 166 -7.06 -23.76 -0.24
N ALA A 167 -5.98 -23.63 -1.01
CA ALA A 167 -5.46 -24.67 -1.90
C ALA A 167 -4.29 -25.48 -1.29
N VAL A 168 -4.01 -25.28 0.00
CA VAL A 168 -3.01 -26.01 0.81
C VAL A 168 -3.74 -26.58 2.03
#